data_AF-A0AAD6Z3S3-F1
#
_entry.id   AF-A0AAD6Z3S3-F1
#
_cell.length_a   1.000
_cell.length_b   1.000
_cell.length_c   1.000
_cell.angle_alpha   90.00
_cell.angle_beta   90.00
_cell.angle_gamma   90.00
#
_symmetry.space_group_name_H-M   'P 1'
#
loop_
_entity.id
_entity.type
_entity.pdbx_description
1 polymer ?
#
loop_
_entity_poly.entity_id
_entity_poly.type
_entity_poly.pdbx_seq_one_letter_code
_entity_poly.pdbx_strand_id
1 'polypeptide(L)'
;MDVWEANSVSAAFTLHPCSTLGRSTCTGSACSAPNSTQGTCDQAGCDFNSFRMGDISFYGLSLTVDTKQKCTVVTQFVGSPINRINRFYVQNGKVIPNTQSTVAGVTGNSISDSFCAAQKTAFGDTNTFASKGGLDGMSSASAPGMVLVMSIWDDHAANMLWLDAPFLPNKSASSPGVTRGTCSPSSGVLTTVEAQSAFTDYSGPTACVSPFTCQELNPFFFQCL
;
A
#
# COMPACT_ATOMS: atom_id res chain seq x y z
N MET A 1 2.78 -4.92 6.54
CA MET A 1 2.60 -3.48 6.86
C MET A 1 3.33 -2.76 5.77
N ASP A 2 2.56 -2.32 4.80
CA ASP A 2 3.09 -1.74 3.59
C ASP A 2 3.00 -0.23 3.80
N VAL A 3 4.11 0.31 4.32
CA VAL A 3 4.21 1.72 4.66
C VAL A 3 4.07 2.58 3.40
N TRP A 4 4.60 2.09 2.27
CA TRP A 4 4.66 2.83 1.02
C TRP A 4 4.78 1.89 -0.18
N GLU A 5 3.71 1.79 -0.97
CA GLU A 5 3.71 1.19 -2.30
C GLU A 5 3.30 2.29 -3.28
N ALA A 6 4.20 2.71 -4.16
CA ALA A 6 3.94 3.89 -4.98
C ALA A 6 4.75 3.95 -6.27
N ASN A 7 4.24 4.75 -7.19
CA ASN A 7 4.97 5.31 -8.32
C ASN A 7 4.65 6.82 -8.41
N SER A 8 4.96 7.46 -9.53
CA SER A 8 4.70 8.90 -9.73
C SER A 8 3.22 9.24 -9.91
N VAL A 9 2.36 8.25 -10.16
CA VAL A 9 0.92 8.41 -10.42
C VAL A 9 0.09 8.14 -9.17
N SER A 10 0.45 7.14 -8.38
CA SER A 10 -0.36 6.71 -7.23
C SER A 10 0.50 6.17 -6.09
N ALA A 11 -0.07 6.19 -4.90
CA ALA A 11 0.54 5.65 -3.70
C ALA A 11 -0.52 5.06 -2.77
N ALA A 12 -0.18 3.94 -2.13
CA ALA A 12 -0.98 3.28 -1.12
C ALA A 12 -0.17 3.05 0.16
N PHE A 13 -0.88 2.98 1.29
CA PHE A 13 -0.37 2.38 2.51
C PHE A 13 -1.41 1.42 3.06
N THR A 14 -0.94 0.22 3.43
CA THR A 14 -1.82 -0.94 3.56
C THR A 14 -1.43 -1.80 4.74
N LEU A 15 -2.43 -2.28 5.49
CA LEU A 15 -2.22 -3.16 6.63
C LEU A 15 -2.74 -4.57 6.29
N HIS A 16 -1.87 -5.56 6.48
CA HIS A 16 -2.11 -6.97 6.18
C HIS A 16 -1.86 -7.80 7.45
N PRO A 17 -2.88 -8.00 8.31
CA PRO A 17 -2.75 -8.85 9.48
C PRO A 17 -2.78 -10.33 9.10
N CYS A 18 -2.18 -11.17 9.95
CA CYS A 18 -2.23 -12.61 9.85
C CYS A 18 -2.70 -13.22 11.17
N SER A 19 -3.48 -14.30 11.11
CA SER A 19 -3.86 -15.08 12.29
C SER A 19 -2.68 -15.84 12.91
N THR A 20 -1.62 -16.07 12.13
CA THR A 20 -0.35 -16.65 12.58
C THR A 20 0.71 -15.56 12.53
N LEU A 21 1.36 -15.30 13.66
CA LEU A 21 2.41 -14.29 13.77
C LEU A 21 3.79 -14.86 13.46
N GLY A 22 4.68 -14.00 12.95
CA GLY A 22 6.04 -14.38 12.57
C GLY A 22 6.11 -15.22 11.31
N ARG A 23 7.33 -15.66 10.96
CA ARG A 23 7.56 -16.49 9.77
C ARG A 23 7.06 -17.92 10.02
N SER A 24 6.06 -18.35 9.24
CA SER A 24 5.58 -19.74 9.22
C SER A 24 5.72 -20.36 7.83
N THR A 25 5.85 -21.68 7.75
CA THR A 25 5.73 -22.43 6.48
C THR A 25 4.29 -22.87 6.25
N CYS A 26 3.91 -23.02 4.99
CA CYS A 26 2.61 -23.54 4.58
C CYS A 26 2.78 -24.45 3.35
N THR A 27 1.77 -25.26 3.03
CA THR A 27 1.75 -26.10 1.83
C THR A 27 0.37 -26.09 1.17
N GLY A 28 0.33 -26.15 -0.17
CA GLY A 28 -0.92 -26.23 -0.93
C GLY A 28 -1.90 -25.10 -0.60
N SER A 29 -3.18 -25.44 -0.41
CA SER A 29 -4.25 -24.48 -0.09
C SER A 29 -4.17 -23.88 1.32
N ALA A 30 -3.30 -24.42 2.19
CA ALA A 30 -3.00 -23.76 3.46
C ALA A 30 -2.15 -22.49 3.25
N CYS A 31 -1.46 -22.38 2.11
CA CYS A 31 -0.87 -21.13 1.67
C CYS A 31 -1.93 -20.22 1.04
N SER A 32 -1.75 -18.93 1.26
CA SER A 32 -2.50 -17.86 0.62
C SER A 32 -2.21 -17.90 -0.90
N ALA A 33 -3.14 -18.44 -1.70
CA ALA A 33 -3.06 -18.40 -3.17
C ALA A 33 -3.50 -17.03 -3.70
N PRO A 34 -2.97 -16.51 -4.82
CA PRO A 34 -3.35 -15.21 -5.35
C PRO A 34 -4.88 -15.06 -5.48
N ASN A 35 -5.42 -13.93 -5.01
CA ASN A 35 -6.84 -13.61 -5.00
C ASN A 35 -7.71 -14.57 -4.14
N SER A 36 -7.11 -15.29 -3.20
CA SER A 36 -7.82 -16.15 -2.25
C SER A 36 -8.09 -15.45 -0.92
N THR A 37 -9.24 -15.74 -0.32
CA THR A 37 -9.52 -15.38 1.09
C THR A 37 -9.09 -16.48 2.07
N GLN A 38 -8.58 -17.60 1.55
CA GLN A 38 -8.03 -18.70 2.32
C GLN A 38 -6.60 -18.39 2.80
N GLY A 39 -6.08 -19.22 3.71
CA GLY A 39 -4.77 -19.03 4.34
C GLY A 39 -4.84 -18.24 5.64
N THR A 40 -3.67 -17.93 6.20
CA THR A 40 -3.54 -17.29 7.52
C THR A 40 -3.45 -15.77 7.44
N CYS A 41 -3.11 -15.20 6.28
CA CYS A 41 -2.88 -13.77 6.11
C CYS A 41 -3.95 -13.11 5.25
N ASP A 42 -4.21 -11.83 5.54
CA ASP A 42 -5.03 -10.99 4.69
C ASP A 42 -4.24 -10.54 3.45
N GLN A 43 -4.62 -11.03 2.28
CA GLN A 43 -3.96 -10.68 1.01
C GLN A 43 -4.37 -9.30 0.50
N ALA A 44 -5.60 -8.88 0.75
CA ALA A 44 -6.13 -7.62 0.20
C ALA A 44 -5.74 -6.43 1.08
N GLY A 45 -5.64 -6.65 2.39
CA GLY A 45 -5.30 -5.62 3.35
C GLY A 45 -6.43 -4.60 3.57
N CYS A 46 -6.19 -3.65 4.46
CA CYS A 46 -6.92 -2.39 4.53
C CYS A 46 -6.04 -1.26 3.99
N ASP A 47 -6.33 -0.82 2.76
CA ASP A 47 -5.53 0.14 2.01
C ASP A 47 -6.10 1.56 2.08
N PHE A 48 -5.20 2.54 1.99
CA PHE A 48 -5.56 3.93 1.71
C PHE A 48 -4.71 4.43 0.52
N ASN A 49 -5.35 4.53 -0.64
CA ASN A 49 -4.87 5.25 -1.82
C ASN A 49 -5.75 6.48 -2.02
N SER A 50 -5.15 7.67 -2.05
CA SER A 50 -5.87 8.95 -2.13
C SER A 50 -6.82 9.04 -3.34
N PHE A 51 -6.36 8.57 -4.50
CA PHE A 51 -7.16 8.51 -5.72
C PHE A 51 -8.33 7.53 -5.55
N ARG A 52 -8.06 6.33 -5.02
CA ARG A 52 -9.09 5.30 -4.77
C ARG A 52 -10.13 5.77 -3.74
N MET A 53 -9.72 6.60 -2.78
CA MET A 53 -10.59 7.22 -1.79
C MET A 53 -11.29 8.50 -2.30
N GLY A 54 -11.09 8.84 -3.58
CA GLY A 54 -11.87 9.81 -4.34
C GLY A 54 -11.21 11.18 -4.55
N ASP A 55 -10.04 11.44 -3.96
CA ASP A 55 -9.28 12.67 -4.23
C ASP A 55 -8.21 12.43 -5.29
N ILE A 56 -8.60 12.71 -6.53
CA ILE A 56 -7.75 12.58 -7.71
C ILE A 56 -6.73 13.72 -7.87
N SER A 57 -6.76 14.72 -6.99
CA SER A 57 -5.92 15.93 -7.05
C SER A 57 -4.84 15.99 -5.97
N PHE A 58 -4.74 14.93 -5.16
CA PHE A 58 -3.87 14.91 -3.99
C PHE A 58 -2.44 14.48 -4.29
N TYR A 59 -2.22 13.31 -4.90
CA TYR A 59 -0.89 12.73 -5.10
C TYR A 59 -0.65 12.47 -6.58
N GLY A 60 0.42 13.03 -7.14
CA GLY A 60 0.81 12.83 -8.54
C GLY A 60 1.60 14.01 -9.11
N LEU A 61 1.88 13.97 -10.42
CA LEU A 61 2.69 14.99 -11.09
C LEU A 61 2.00 16.36 -11.02
N SER A 62 2.67 17.35 -10.43
CA SER A 62 2.14 18.70 -10.22
C SER A 62 0.85 18.76 -9.37
N LEU A 63 0.59 17.77 -8.51
CA LEU A 63 -0.55 17.75 -7.59
C LEU A 63 -0.19 18.27 -6.19
N THR A 64 -1.11 18.14 -5.21
CA THR A 64 -0.89 18.65 -3.83
C THR A 64 0.38 18.10 -3.19
N VAL A 65 0.62 16.80 -3.36
CA VAL A 65 1.89 16.12 -3.16
C VAL A 65 2.47 15.89 -4.56
N ASP A 66 3.39 16.76 -4.95
CA ASP A 66 3.96 16.80 -6.29
C ASP A 66 5.05 15.73 -6.44
N THR A 67 4.79 14.69 -7.22
CA THR A 67 5.74 13.59 -7.44
C THR A 67 6.93 13.97 -8.32
N LYS A 68 6.99 15.19 -8.88
CA LYS A 68 8.19 15.72 -9.54
C LYS A 68 9.29 16.13 -8.57
N GLN A 69 8.97 16.25 -7.29
CA GLN A 69 9.87 16.74 -6.25
C GLN A 69 9.96 15.72 -5.13
N LYS A 70 11.10 15.67 -4.46
CA LYS A 70 11.27 14.85 -3.26
C LYS A 70 10.21 15.25 -2.22
N CYS A 71 9.61 14.25 -1.58
CA CYS A 71 8.72 14.44 -0.44
C CYS A 71 9.21 13.60 0.75
N THR A 72 8.89 14.03 1.96
CA THR A 72 8.98 13.21 3.16
C THR A 72 7.62 12.58 3.42
N VAL A 73 7.58 11.27 3.64
CA VAL A 73 6.37 10.54 4.02
C VAL A 73 6.45 10.21 5.50
N VAL A 74 5.42 10.58 6.26
CA VAL A 74 5.31 10.32 7.69
C VAL A 74 4.13 9.39 7.93
N THR A 75 4.38 8.26 8.59
CA THR A 75 3.36 7.30 8.99
C THR A 75 3.38 7.18 10.51
N GLN A 76 2.26 7.44 11.16
CA GLN A 76 2.15 7.35 12.62
C GLN A 76 1.30 6.14 12.99
N PHE A 77 1.81 5.31 13.90
CA PHE A 77 1.09 4.22 14.53
C PHE A 77 0.56 4.72 15.87
N VAL A 78 -0.73 5.02 15.95
CA VAL A 78 -1.34 5.68 17.11
C VAL A 78 -2.08 4.67 17.98
N GLY A 79 -1.88 4.79 19.30
CA GLY A 79 -2.48 3.92 20.31
C GLY A 79 -1.54 2.82 20.82
N SER A 80 -1.89 2.24 21.96
CA SER A 80 -1.28 1.01 22.48
C SER A 80 -2.38 0.19 23.18
N PRO A 81 -3.00 -0.80 22.50
CA PRO A 81 -2.73 -1.27 21.14
C PRO A 81 -3.02 -0.22 20.04
N ILE A 82 -2.44 -0.42 18.86
CA ILE A 82 -2.58 0.47 17.69
C ILE A 82 -4.06 0.47 17.30
N ASN A 83 -4.66 1.66 17.24
CA ASN A 83 -6.07 1.83 16.85
C ASN A 83 -6.26 2.78 15.65
N ARG A 84 -5.18 3.42 15.20
CA ARG A 84 -5.22 4.32 14.05
C ARG A 84 -3.85 4.46 13.39
N ILE A 85 -3.83 4.48 12.06
CA ILE A 85 -2.66 4.85 11.26
C ILE A 85 -2.90 6.20 10.59
N ASN A 86 -2.11 7.20 10.94
CA ASN A 86 -2.14 8.50 10.28
C ASN A 86 -1.07 8.58 9.19
N ARG A 87 -1.35 9.37 8.16
CA ARG A 87 -0.41 9.73 7.10
C ARG A 87 -0.26 11.24 7.01
N PHE A 88 0.98 11.70 6.87
CA PHE A 88 1.32 13.07 6.50
C PHE A 88 2.43 13.05 5.44
N TYR A 89 2.53 14.15 4.71
CA TYR A 89 3.60 14.43 3.78
C TYR A 89 4.28 15.74 4.18
N VAL A 90 5.57 15.87 3.89
CA VAL A 90 6.26 17.16 3.99
C VAL A 90 6.95 17.43 2.66
N GLN A 91 6.61 18.54 2.03
CA GLN A 91 7.20 18.97 0.76
C GLN A 91 7.39 20.49 0.79
N ASN A 92 8.56 20.96 0.36
CA ASN A 92 8.91 22.39 0.37
C ASN A 92 8.70 23.06 1.75
N GLY A 93 9.05 22.34 2.82
CA GLY A 93 8.90 22.80 4.21
C GLY A 93 7.46 22.85 4.73
N LYS A 94 6.45 22.45 3.92
CA LYS A 94 5.05 22.45 4.31
C LYS A 94 4.59 21.05 4.72
N VAL A 95 3.98 20.94 5.91
CA VAL A 95 3.27 19.74 6.35
C VAL A 95 1.92 19.65 5.64
N ILE A 96 1.64 18.50 5.04
CA ILE A 96 0.45 18.21 4.26
C ILE A 96 -0.23 16.98 4.91
N PRO A 97 -1.37 17.13 5.60
CA PRO A 97 -2.15 16.00 6.09
C PRO A 97 -2.63 15.12 4.93
N ASN A 98 -2.86 13.83 5.20
CA ASN A 98 -3.49 12.94 4.22
C ASN A 98 -4.89 13.47 3.81
N THR A 99 -5.29 13.18 2.57
CA THR A 99 -6.60 13.59 2.05
C THR A 99 -7.76 12.94 2.79
N GLN A 100 -8.90 13.62 2.84
CA GLN A 100 -10.15 13.04 3.34
C GLN A 100 -10.77 12.13 2.28
N SER A 101 -11.34 11.00 2.69
CA SER A 101 -12.15 10.22 1.77
C SER A 101 -13.38 11.00 1.32
N THR A 102 -13.68 10.93 0.02
CA THR A 102 -14.92 11.44 -0.58
C THR A 102 -15.85 10.30 -1.03
N VAL A 103 -15.52 9.04 -0.70
CA VAL A 103 -16.35 7.87 -1.02
C VAL A 103 -17.56 7.86 -0.10
N ALA A 104 -18.76 7.72 -0.67
CA ALA A 104 -19.99 7.65 0.09
C ALA A 104 -19.94 6.55 1.17
N GLY A 105 -20.21 6.91 2.42
CA GLY A 105 -20.19 6.00 3.57
C GLY A 105 -18.80 5.77 4.18
N VAL A 106 -17.73 6.29 3.59
CA VAL A 106 -16.37 6.19 4.13
C VAL A 106 -15.87 7.58 4.50
N THR A 107 -15.45 7.76 5.74
CA THR A 107 -15.07 9.09 6.26
C THR A 107 -13.69 9.07 6.90
N GLY A 108 -13.05 10.23 6.94
CA GLY A 108 -11.73 10.42 7.55
C GLY A 108 -10.56 10.24 6.57
N ASN A 109 -9.35 10.45 7.09
CA ASN A 109 -8.09 10.42 6.36
C ASN A 109 -7.04 9.48 6.98
N SER A 110 -7.48 8.54 7.81
CA SER A 110 -6.63 7.63 8.58
C SER A 110 -7.23 6.22 8.58
N ILE A 111 -6.38 5.21 8.60
CA ILE A 111 -6.84 3.82 8.73
C ILE A 111 -7.21 3.54 10.19
N SER A 112 -8.42 3.03 10.40
CA SER A 112 -8.99 2.52 11.65
C SER A 112 -9.86 1.31 11.30
N ASP A 113 -10.19 0.43 12.26
CA ASP A 113 -11.07 -0.72 11.96
C ASP A 113 -12.43 -0.27 11.41
N SER A 114 -12.98 0.85 11.90
CA SER A 114 -14.21 1.46 11.37
C SER A 114 -14.06 1.96 9.94
N PHE A 115 -12.93 2.60 9.62
CA PHE A 115 -12.61 2.99 8.24
C PHE A 115 -12.52 1.76 7.34
N CYS A 116 -11.81 0.72 7.76
CA CYS A 116 -11.64 -0.51 6.99
C CYS A 116 -12.98 -1.20 6.73
N ALA A 117 -13.84 -1.31 7.75
CA ALA A 117 -15.17 -1.89 7.58
C ALA A 117 -16.02 -1.09 6.58
N ALA A 118 -16.07 0.24 6.72
CA ALA A 118 -16.80 1.11 5.81
C ALA A 118 -16.25 1.03 4.36
N GLN A 119 -14.92 1.04 4.21
CA GLN A 119 -14.23 0.95 2.92
C GLN A 119 -14.57 -0.35 2.20
N LYS A 120 -14.45 -1.49 2.90
CA LYS A 120 -14.77 -2.80 2.33
C LYS A 120 -16.24 -2.91 1.93
N THR A 121 -17.16 -2.39 2.76
CA THR A 121 -18.59 -2.32 2.43
C THR A 121 -18.85 -1.43 1.20
N ALA A 122 -18.27 -0.24 1.14
CA ALA A 122 -18.50 0.70 0.03
C ALA A 122 -17.96 0.20 -1.31
N PHE A 123 -16.86 -0.56 -1.29
CA PHE A 123 -16.24 -1.14 -2.49
C PHE A 123 -16.79 -2.52 -2.87
N GLY A 124 -17.60 -3.12 -1.99
CA GLY A 124 -18.12 -4.47 -2.16
C GLY A 124 -17.02 -5.54 -2.08
N ASP A 125 -15.99 -5.27 -1.27
CA ASP A 125 -14.86 -6.17 -1.03
C ASP A 125 -15.13 -7.02 0.23
N THR A 126 -14.71 -8.28 0.24
CA THR A 126 -14.76 -9.11 1.45
C THR A 126 -13.81 -8.53 2.50
N ASN A 127 -14.30 -8.33 3.73
CA ASN A 127 -13.49 -7.79 4.82
C ASN A 127 -12.63 -8.88 5.49
N THR A 128 -11.64 -9.40 4.75
CA THR A 128 -10.65 -10.35 5.28
C THR A 128 -9.79 -9.72 6.37
N PHE A 129 -9.50 -8.43 6.28
CA PHE A 129 -8.77 -7.65 7.29
C PHE A 129 -9.31 -7.89 8.71
N ALA A 130 -10.62 -7.66 8.93
CA ALA A 130 -11.26 -7.90 10.21
C ALA A 130 -11.17 -9.39 10.64
N SER A 131 -11.41 -10.31 9.70
CA SER A 131 -11.36 -11.75 10.00
C SER A 131 -9.97 -12.28 10.37
N LYS A 132 -8.89 -11.54 10.00
CA LYS A 132 -7.49 -11.90 10.29
C LYS A 132 -6.90 -11.10 11.45
N GLY A 133 -7.73 -10.37 12.19
CA GLY A 133 -7.35 -9.69 13.43
C GLY A 133 -7.30 -8.17 13.36
N GLY A 134 -7.51 -7.57 12.19
CA GLY A 134 -7.55 -6.11 12.03
C GLY A 134 -6.33 -5.40 12.63
N LEU A 135 -6.55 -4.23 13.24
CA LEU A 135 -5.48 -3.46 13.89
C LEU A 135 -4.91 -4.12 15.16
N ASP A 136 -5.68 -4.96 15.86
CA ASP A 136 -5.16 -5.73 17.00
C ASP A 136 -4.15 -6.79 16.54
N GLY A 137 -4.43 -7.46 15.42
CA GLY A 137 -3.50 -8.38 14.78
C GLY A 137 -2.22 -7.66 14.32
N MET A 138 -2.37 -6.46 13.77
CA MET A 138 -1.23 -5.61 13.41
C MET A 138 -0.42 -5.17 14.63
N SER A 139 -1.07 -4.79 15.73
CA SER A 139 -0.41 -4.47 17.01
C SER A 139 0.41 -5.66 17.52
N SER A 140 -0.17 -6.85 17.45
CA SER A 140 0.49 -8.09 17.88
C SER A 140 1.69 -8.43 17.00
N ALA A 141 1.60 -8.20 15.69
CA ALA A 141 2.70 -8.39 14.75
C ALA A 141 3.84 -7.37 14.94
N SER A 142 3.52 -6.13 15.32
CA SER A 142 4.51 -5.07 15.54
C SER A 142 5.20 -5.13 16.91
N ALA A 143 4.55 -5.71 17.93
CA ALA A 143 5.08 -5.80 19.29
C ALA A 143 6.50 -6.42 19.40
N PRO A 144 6.84 -7.54 18.73
CA PRO A 144 8.19 -8.11 18.78
C PRO A 144 9.22 -7.38 17.90
N GLY A 145 8.82 -6.32 17.18
CA GLY A 145 9.63 -5.66 16.16
C GLY A 145 9.41 -6.25 14.77
N MET A 146 9.47 -5.39 13.75
CA MET A 146 9.37 -5.76 12.34
C MET A 146 10.61 -5.31 11.59
N VAL A 147 10.96 -6.04 10.52
CA VAL A 147 12.06 -5.70 9.62
C VAL A 147 11.58 -4.68 8.59
N LEU A 148 12.39 -3.65 8.32
CA LEU A 148 12.17 -2.72 7.21
C LEU A 148 12.63 -3.35 5.90
N VAL A 149 11.76 -3.33 4.88
CA VAL A 149 12.05 -3.80 3.52
C VAL A 149 11.98 -2.63 2.54
N MET A 150 12.94 -2.56 1.62
CA MET A 150 12.96 -1.61 0.52
C MET A 150 13.14 -2.37 -0.79
N SER A 151 12.19 -2.22 -1.71
CA SER A 151 12.18 -2.92 -2.98
C SER A 151 11.69 -2.03 -4.12
N ILE A 152 12.05 -2.42 -5.34
CA ILE A 152 11.46 -1.94 -6.58
C ILE A 152 11.12 -3.15 -7.45
N TRP A 153 9.93 -3.14 -8.05
CA TRP A 153 9.40 -4.30 -8.76
C TRP A 153 8.30 -3.87 -9.74
N ASP A 154 8.13 -4.65 -10.79
CA ASP A 154 6.93 -4.69 -11.63
C ASP A 154 6.13 -5.96 -11.34
N ASP A 155 4.86 -5.96 -11.76
CA ASP A 155 3.88 -6.93 -11.28
C ASP A 155 3.50 -7.94 -12.36
N HIS A 156 4.07 -9.14 -12.25
CA HIS A 156 3.79 -10.26 -13.15
C HIS A 156 2.38 -10.85 -13.01
N ALA A 157 1.62 -10.48 -11.98
CA ALA A 157 0.30 -11.03 -11.71
C ALA A 157 -0.82 -10.09 -12.19
N ALA A 158 -0.67 -8.78 -11.98
CA ALA A 158 -1.72 -7.80 -12.21
C ALA A 158 -1.26 -6.48 -12.85
N ASN A 159 -0.03 -6.44 -13.40
CA ASN A 159 0.51 -5.30 -14.14
C ASN A 159 0.46 -3.97 -13.36
N MET A 160 0.48 -4.01 -12.02
CA MET A 160 0.42 -2.86 -11.11
C MET A 160 -0.91 -2.09 -11.18
N LEU A 161 -1.90 -2.60 -11.91
CA LEU A 161 -3.17 -1.93 -12.13
C LEU A 161 -3.95 -1.73 -10.82
N TRP A 162 -3.76 -2.62 -9.85
CA TRP A 162 -4.34 -2.51 -8.52
C TRP A 162 -3.83 -1.28 -7.74
N LEU A 163 -2.72 -0.66 -8.16
CA LEU A 163 -2.16 0.53 -7.56
C LEU A 163 -2.51 1.80 -8.33
N ASP A 164 -2.42 1.79 -9.67
CA ASP A 164 -2.35 3.04 -10.46
C ASP A 164 -3.33 3.16 -11.65
N ALA A 165 -4.23 2.18 -11.83
CA ALA A 165 -5.16 2.15 -12.96
C ALA A 165 -6.57 1.71 -12.53
N PRO A 166 -7.55 1.67 -13.44
CA PRO A 166 -8.75 0.85 -13.25
C PRO A 166 -8.40 -0.64 -13.13
N PHE A 167 -8.75 -1.25 -12.01
CA PHE A 167 -8.55 -2.67 -11.74
C PHE A 167 -9.88 -3.34 -11.38
N LEU A 168 -10.03 -4.62 -11.71
CA LEU A 168 -11.30 -5.37 -11.81
C LEU A 168 -11.96 -5.19 -13.19
N PRO A 169 -11.50 -5.92 -14.23
CA PRO A 169 -11.94 -5.72 -15.62
C PRO A 169 -13.45 -5.96 -15.83
N ASN A 170 -14.11 -6.63 -14.89
CA ASN A 170 -15.56 -6.90 -14.93
C ASN A 170 -16.41 -5.84 -14.21
N LYS A 171 -15.80 -4.76 -13.67
CA LYS A 171 -16.52 -3.63 -13.06
C LYS A 171 -16.27 -2.36 -13.88
N SER A 172 -17.25 -1.45 -13.87
CA SER A 172 -17.10 -0.12 -14.46
C SER A 172 -15.99 0.65 -13.73
N ALA A 173 -15.16 1.39 -14.48
CA ALA A 173 -14.15 2.29 -13.91
C ALA A 173 -14.75 3.37 -12.97
N SER A 174 -16.03 3.72 -13.17
CA SER A 174 -16.75 4.66 -12.31
C SER A 174 -17.27 4.04 -11.01
N SER A 175 -17.23 2.72 -10.86
CA SER A 175 -17.68 2.07 -9.63
C SER A 175 -16.70 2.39 -8.48
N PRO A 176 -17.21 2.62 -7.25
CA PRO A 176 -16.37 2.89 -6.09
C PRO A 176 -15.24 1.86 -5.92
N GLY A 177 -14.02 2.32 -5.73
CA GLY A 177 -12.84 1.49 -5.46
C GLY A 177 -12.20 0.80 -6.68
N VAL A 178 -12.74 0.97 -7.88
CA VAL A 178 -12.21 0.37 -9.13
C VAL A 178 -10.99 1.13 -9.65
N THR A 179 -11.12 2.44 -9.86
CA THR A 179 -10.02 3.27 -10.39
C THR A 179 -9.10 3.73 -9.27
N ARG A 180 -7.80 3.41 -9.39
CA ARG A 180 -6.79 3.69 -8.38
C ARG A 180 -5.73 4.70 -8.82
N GLY A 181 -5.76 5.12 -10.08
CA GLY A 181 -4.87 6.14 -10.65
C GLY A 181 -5.23 6.43 -12.11
N THR A 182 -4.34 7.15 -12.81
CA THR A 182 -4.57 7.62 -14.18
C THR A 182 -3.94 6.74 -15.26
N CYS A 183 -3.26 5.65 -14.90
CA CYS A 183 -2.65 4.77 -15.88
C CYS A 183 -3.73 4.05 -16.73
N SER A 184 -3.34 3.66 -17.95
CA SER A 184 -4.22 2.90 -18.84
C SER A 184 -4.50 1.50 -18.26
N PRO A 185 -5.70 0.93 -18.41
CA PRO A 185 -5.95 -0.47 -18.09
C PRO A 185 -5.06 -1.48 -18.85
N SER A 186 -4.35 -1.02 -19.90
CA SER A 186 -3.41 -1.81 -20.69
C SER A 186 -1.93 -1.51 -20.38
N SER A 187 -1.62 -0.70 -19.37
CA SER A 187 -0.24 -0.42 -18.96
C SER A 187 0.34 -1.57 -18.13
N GLY A 188 1.60 -1.42 -17.71
CA GLY A 188 2.25 -2.35 -16.78
C GLY A 188 2.59 -3.72 -17.37
N VAL A 189 2.47 -3.88 -18.69
CA VAL A 189 2.94 -5.09 -19.39
C VAL A 189 4.44 -5.20 -19.20
N LEU A 190 4.88 -6.27 -18.56
CA LEU A 190 6.28 -6.56 -18.18
C LEU A 190 7.29 -6.19 -19.26
N THR A 191 7.16 -6.80 -20.43
CA THR A 191 8.09 -6.59 -21.56
C THR A 191 8.14 -5.15 -22.05
N THR A 192 7.08 -4.38 -21.81
CA THR A 192 7.04 -2.96 -22.14
C THR A 192 7.73 -2.13 -21.06
N VAL A 193 7.43 -2.38 -19.78
CA VAL A 193 8.02 -1.65 -18.65
C VAL A 193 9.52 -1.92 -18.55
N GLU A 194 9.93 -3.18 -18.57
CA GLU A 194 11.34 -3.59 -18.51
C GLU A 194 12.16 -2.98 -19.66
N ALA A 195 11.59 -2.90 -20.87
CA ALA A 195 12.27 -2.34 -22.03
C ALA A 195 12.36 -0.80 -22.02
N GLN A 196 11.33 -0.12 -21.50
CA GLN A 196 11.23 1.35 -21.53
C GLN A 196 11.80 2.02 -20.28
N SER A 197 11.84 1.30 -19.16
CA SER A 197 12.08 1.86 -17.84
C SER A 197 12.75 0.83 -16.94
N ALA A 198 13.94 0.36 -17.37
CA ALA A 198 14.79 -0.64 -16.69
C ALA A 198 15.37 -0.16 -15.34
N PHE A 199 14.61 0.64 -14.58
CA PHE A 199 14.92 1.16 -13.26
C PHE A 199 16.25 1.92 -13.16
N THR A 200 16.77 2.42 -14.30
CA THR A 200 18.11 3.04 -14.40
C THR A 200 18.26 4.34 -13.61
N ASP A 201 17.15 5.01 -13.29
CA ASP A 201 17.14 6.30 -12.58
C ASP A 201 16.67 6.17 -11.11
N TYR A 202 16.53 4.95 -10.58
CA TYR A 202 16.14 4.76 -9.19
C TYR A 202 17.25 5.23 -8.24
N SER A 203 16.97 6.30 -7.48
CA SER A 203 17.85 6.90 -6.48
C SER A 203 17.31 6.75 -5.06
N GLY A 204 16.54 5.69 -4.82
CA GLY A 204 15.87 5.46 -3.55
C GLY A 204 16.82 5.33 -2.35
N PRO A 205 16.26 5.18 -1.14
CA PRO A 205 17.04 5.14 0.08
C PRO A 205 18.06 3.98 0.07
N THR A 206 19.35 4.33 0.01
CA THR A 206 20.48 3.38 0.12
C THR A 206 21.10 3.34 1.51
N ALA A 207 20.54 4.07 2.47
CA ALA A 207 21.08 4.21 3.82
C ALA A 207 20.09 3.72 4.86
N CYS A 208 20.58 2.87 5.77
CA CYS A 208 19.85 2.47 6.96
C CYS A 208 20.17 3.41 8.12
N VAL A 209 19.17 3.63 8.98
CA VAL A 209 19.41 4.36 10.23
C VAL A 209 20.20 3.48 11.20
N SER A 210 21.12 4.08 11.94
CA SER A 210 21.87 3.38 12.99
C SER A 210 20.91 2.69 13.98
N PRO A 211 21.19 1.45 14.43
CA PRO A 211 22.43 0.67 14.23
C PRO A 211 22.44 -0.26 13.01
N PHE A 212 21.42 -0.21 12.14
CA PHE A 212 21.28 -1.15 11.03
C PHE A 212 22.21 -0.84 9.87
N THR A 213 22.66 -1.89 9.18
CA THR A 213 23.48 -1.80 7.97
C THR A 213 22.66 -2.15 6.74
N CYS A 214 22.80 -1.38 5.67
CA CYS A 214 22.17 -1.66 4.39
C CYS A 214 22.91 -2.82 3.70
N GLN A 215 22.23 -3.95 3.51
CA GLN A 215 22.71 -5.08 2.72
C GLN A 215 21.99 -5.13 1.38
N GLU A 216 22.76 -5.13 0.29
CA GLU A 216 22.26 -5.39 -1.05
C GLU A 216 22.04 -6.90 -1.21
N LEU A 217 20.81 -7.32 -1.54
CA LEU A 217 20.52 -8.72 -1.91
C LEU A 217 20.57 -8.91 -3.43
N ASN A 218 20.13 -7.91 -4.18
CA ASN A 218 20.25 -7.81 -5.63
C ASN A 218 20.09 -6.33 -6.07
N PRO A 219 20.26 -5.99 -7.37
CA PRO A 219 20.18 -4.60 -7.84
C PRO A 219 18.87 -3.85 -7.54
N PHE A 220 17.81 -4.56 -7.15
CA PHE A 220 16.47 -4.04 -6.90
C PHE A 220 15.97 -4.26 -5.47
N PHE A 221 16.77 -4.91 -4.61
CA PHE A 221 16.36 -5.29 -3.27
C PHE A 221 17.47 -5.05 -2.24
N PHE A 222 17.15 -4.22 -1.25
CA PHE A 222 18.04 -3.85 -0.15
C PHE A 222 17.34 -4.10 1.18
N GLN A 223 18.11 -4.55 2.17
CA GLN A 223 17.59 -4.85 3.49
C GLN A 223 18.40 -4.14 4.58
N CYS A 224 17.72 -3.53 5.55
CA CYS A 224 18.35 -3.06 6.78
C CYS A 224 18.41 -4.21 7.78
N LEU A 225 19.63 -4.64 8.13
CA LEU A 225 19.92 -5.72 9.08
C LEU A 225 20.75 -5.22 10.27
#